data_AF-A0A815CCG4-F1
#
_entry.id   AF-A0A815CCG4-F1
#
_cell.length_a   1.000
_cell.length_b   1.000
_cell.length_c   1.000
_cell.angle_alpha   90.00
_cell.angle_beta   90.00
_cell.angle_gamma   90.00
#
_symmetry.space_group_name_H-M   'P 1'
#
loop_
_entity.id
_entity.type
_entity.pdbx_description
1 polymer ?
#
loop_
_entity_poly.entity_id
_entity_poly.type
_entity_poly.pdbx_seq_one_letter_code
_entity_poly.pdbx_strand_id
1 'polypeptide(L)'
;MQYPYSDLKEEDVGTGCGLFEIRKIGDEYYTFFEQCKNPKACTIILRGANKDVLNEIERNFHDAMNVTRNVMLEPRLTPGGGAVEMALSRALDAMSSGEGITNDDFFKGVEKYPYKAVSRALEIIPRTLIQNCGGNVVKQLTTLRAKHHQQADQFTWGIDGETGQLVDMHKFGIWEPISVKMQIIKTAIETAILLLRIDDIVSGTKKASTLTDGSGQGDGKRKKEDDDSKPTDESNKS
;
A
#
# COMPACT_ATOMS: atom_id res chain seq x y z
N MET A 1 39.69 -34.87 -14.20
CA MET A 1 38.98 -33.80 -13.48
C MET A 1 38.85 -32.66 -14.48
N GLN A 2 37.70 -32.52 -15.14
CA GLN A 2 37.51 -31.45 -16.13
C GLN A 2 37.21 -30.17 -15.36
N TYR A 3 38.03 -29.14 -15.57
CA TYR A 3 37.86 -27.88 -14.87
C TYR A 3 36.80 -27.03 -15.57
N PRO A 4 35.89 -26.36 -14.83
CA PRO A 4 34.74 -25.66 -15.41
C PRO A 4 35.07 -24.51 -16.39
N TYR A 5 36.32 -24.05 -16.42
CA TYR A 5 36.80 -23.03 -17.37
C TYR A 5 37.28 -23.60 -18.71
N SER A 6 37.41 -24.92 -18.84
CA SER A 6 37.81 -25.55 -20.10
C SER A 6 36.71 -25.54 -21.18
N ASP A 7 35.48 -25.15 -20.82
CA ASP A 7 34.33 -25.09 -21.72
C ASP A 7 34.00 -23.66 -22.20
N LEU A 8 34.81 -22.65 -21.83
CA LEU A 8 34.68 -21.27 -22.31
C LEU A 8 35.02 -21.17 -23.79
N LYS A 9 34.13 -20.53 -24.56
CA LYS A 9 34.33 -20.28 -25.99
C LYS A 9 34.37 -18.79 -26.28
N GLU A 10 34.88 -18.43 -27.47
CA GLU A 10 34.88 -17.03 -27.92
C GLU A 10 33.48 -16.42 -28.00
N GLU A 11 32.46 -17.25 -28.27
CA GLU A 11 31.05 -16.84 -28.31
C GLU A 11 30.49 -16.38 -26.95
N ASP A 12 31.11 -16.78 -25.84
CA ASP A 12 30.69 -16.39 -24.48
C ASP A 12 31.16 -14.97 -24.10
N VAL A 13 32.07 -14.37 -24.88
CA VAL A 13 32.67 -13.06 -24.60
C VAL A 13 31.85 -11.94 -25.24
N GLY A 14 31.26 -11.07 -24.42
CA GLY A 14 30.50 -9.91 -24.88
C GLY A 14 31.38 -8.84 -25.52
N THR A 15 31.27 -8.66 -26.84
CA THR A 15 32.04 -7.66 -27.64
C THR A 15 31.28 -6.36 -27.90
N GLY A 16 30.09 -6.21 -27.32
CA GLY A 16 29.18 -5.09 -27.57
C GLY A 16 29.51 -3.80 -26.82
N CYS A 17 30.51 -3.79 -25.93
CA CYS A 17 30.90 -2.61 -25.14
C CYS A 17 31.73 -1.64 -25.99
N GLY A 18 31.35 -0.35 -26.00
CA GLY A 18 32.07 0.69 -26.74
C GLY A 18 33.22 1.29 -25.93
N LEU A 19 33.05 1.44 -24.62
CA LEU A 19 34.02 2.04 -23.73
C LEU A 19 34.14 1.23 -22.44
N PHE A 20 35.34 0.72 -22.19
CA PHE A 20 35.72 0.12 -20.91
C PHE A 20 36.71 1.03 -20.21
N GLU A 21 36.38 1.47 -19.00
CA GLU A 21 37.28 2.31 -18.21
C GLU A 21 37.15 2.07 -16.71
N ILE A 22 38.23 2.34 -15.99
CA ILE A 22 38.26 2.32 -14.53
C ILE A 22 38.37 3.76 -14.07
N ARG A 23 37.34 4.27 -13.39
CA ARG A 23 37.33 5.62 -12.82
C ARG A 23 37.43 5.53 -11.31
N LYS A 24 38.26 6.37 -10.70
CA LYS A 24 38.28 6.55 -9.24
C LYS A 24 37.18 7.51 -8.83
N ILE A 25 36.30 7.12 -7.91
CA ILE A 25 35.25 7.97 -7.35
C ILE A 25 35.42 7.96 -5.83
N GLY A 26 35.77 9.11 -5.26
CA GLY A 26 36.21 9.17 -3.87
C GLY A 26 37.53 8.41 -3.70
N ASP A 27 37.54 7.44 -2.78
CA ASP A 27 38.71 6.60 -2.49
C ASP A 27 38.66 5.21 -3.15
N GLU A 28 37.59 4.91 -3.88
CA GLU A 28 37.35 3.61 -4.51
C GLU A 28 37.45 3.68 -6.03
N TYR A 29 37.82 2.55 -6.63
CA TYR A 29 37.84 2.37 -8.09
C TYR A 29 36.59 1.64 -8.56
N TYR A 30 35.95 2.20 -9.58
CA TYR A 30 34.75 1.65 -10.21
C TYR A 30 35.05 1.35 -11.68
N THR A 31 34.59 0.20 -12.15
CA THR A 31 34.74 -0.23 -13.54
C THR A 31 33.46 0.06 -14.32
N PHE A 32 33.60 0.81 -15.41
CA PHE A 32 32.50 1.26 -16.26
C PHE A 32 32.53 0.54 -17.60
N PHE A 33 31.35 0.08 -18.01
CA PHE A 33 31.07 -0.46 -19.34
C PHE A 33 30.04 0.48 -19.98
N GLU A 34 30.52 1.43 -20.77
CA GLU A 34 29.71 2.47 -21.40
C GLU A 34 29.62 2.27 -22.92
N GLN A 35 28.68 2.99 -23.56
CA GLN A 35 28.47 2.96 -25.01
C GLN A 35 28.20 1.55 -25.58
N CYS A 36 27.51 0.71 -24.81
CA CYS A 36 27.13 -0.63 -25.23
C CYS A 36 26.13 -0.60 -26.40
N LYS A 37 26.32 -1.49 -27.39
CA LYS A 37 25.37 -1.68 -28.50
C LYS A 37 24.11 -2.37 -27.99
N ASN A 38 22.93 -1.75 -28.21
CA ASN A 38 21.61 -2.27 -27.82
C ASN A 38 21.56 -2.78 -26.35
N PRO A 39 21.81 -1.91 -25.35
CA PRO A 39 21.90 -2.33 -23.96
C PRO A 39 20.53 -2.78 -23.45
N LYS A 40 20.46 -4.01 -22.95
CA LYS A 40 19.25 -4.56 -22.28
C LYS A 40 19.26 -4.36 -20.76
N ALA A 41 20.38 -3.91 -20.21
CA ALA A 41 20.56 -3.58 -18.81
C ALA A 41 21.29 -2.25 -18.70
N CYS A 42 20.86 -1.41 -17.78
CA CYS A 42 21.43 -0.11 -17.49
C CYS A 42 21.66 0.01 -15.99
N THR A 43 22.74 0.69 -15.59
CA THR A 43 23.05 0.97 -14.19
C THR A 43 22.91 2.45 -13.92
N ILE A 44 22.17 2.80 -12.87
CA ILE A 44 22.02 4.19 -12.43
C ILE A 44 22.81 4.34 -11.12
N ILE A 45 23.76 5.27 -11.11
CA ILE A 45 24.63 5.51 -9.97
C ILE A 45 24.06 6.67 -9.15
N LEU A 46 23.64 6.37 -7.93
CA LEU A 46 23.18 7.37 -6.97
C LEU A 46 24.37 7.87 -6.14
N ARG A 47 24.48 9.19 -5.99
CA ARG A 47 25.48 9.84 -5.14
C ARG A 47 24.78 10.83 -4.21
N GLY A 48 25.11 10.77 -2.92
CA GLY A 48 24.44 11.56 -1.90
C GLY A 48 25.34 11.76 -0.69
N ALA A 49 24.97 12.73 0.16
CA ALA A 49 25.78 13.17 1.29
C ALA A 49 25.85 12.14 2.43
N ASN A 50 24.80 11.33 2.61
CA ASN A 50 24.76 10.26 3.60
C ASN A 50 23.93 9.07 3.07
N LYS A 51 24.05 7.93 3.77
CA LYS A 51 23.39 6.67 3.38
C LYS A 51 21.86 6.75 3.48
N ASP A 52 21.34 7.47 4.47
CA ASP A 52 19.89 7.56 4.69
C ASP A 52 19.18 8.27 3.53
N VAL A 53 19.76 9.38 3.05
CA VAL A 53 19.27 10.11 1.87
C VAL A 53 19.40 9.24 0.62
N LEU A 54 20.49 8.49 0.46
CA LEU A 54 20.65 7.58 -0.67
C LEU A 54 19.59 6.47 -0.69
N ASN A 55 19.32 5.86 0.47
CA ASN A 55 18.29 4.83 0.60
C ASN A 55 16.89 5.38 0.25
N GLU A 56 16.60 6.60 0.68
CA GLU A 56 15.31 7.25 0.36
C GLU A 56 15.20 7.60 -1.12
N ILE A 57 16.28 8.08 -1.75
CA ILE A 57 16.31 8.34 -3.20
C ILE A 57 16.14 7.03 -3.97
N GLU A 58 16.85 5.97 -3.59
CA GLU A 58 16.74 4.65 -4.23
C GLU A 58 15.30 4.13 -4.18
N ARG A 59 14.68 4.20 -3.01
CA ARG A 59 13.28 3.80 -2.81
C ARG A 59 12.32 4.59 -3.70
N ASN A 60 12.42 5.92 -3.69
CA ASN A 60 11.58 6.78 -4.51
C ASN A 60 11.80 6.55 -6.02
N PHE A 61 13.05 6.32 -6.42
CA PHE A 61 13.39 6.02 -7.80
C PHE A 61 12.82 4.67 -8.24
N HIS A 62 12.91 3.66 -7.39
CA HIS A 62 12.33 2.34 -7.64
C HIS A 62 10.81 2.42 -7.82
N ASP A 63 10.12 3.19 -6.97
CA ASP A 63 8.67 3.42 -7.09
C ASP A 63 8.31 4.14 -8.41
N ALA A 64 9.06 5.18 -8.79
CA ALA A 64 8.88 5.89 -10.05
C ALA A 64 9.08 4.97 -11.28
N MET A 65 10.09 4.10 -11.24
CA MET A 65 10.36 3.11 -12.29
C MET A 65 9.22 2.10 -12.42
N ASN A 66 8.66 1.64 -11.30
CA ASN A 66 7.53 0.71 -11.30
C ASN A 66 6.27 1.35 -11.89
N VAL A 67 5.98 2.61 -11.54
CA VAL A 67 4.87 3.36 -12.13
C VAL A 67 5.09 3.51 -13.63
N THR A 68 6.28 3.92 -14.05
CA THR A 68 6.62 4.08 -15.48
C THR A 68 6.46 2.77 -16.25
N ARG A 69 6.94 1.66 -15.68
CA ARG A 69 6.76 0.32 -16.26
C ARG A 69 5.28 -0.03 -16.43
N ASN A 70 4.46 0.24 -15.42
CA ASN A 70 3.01 -0.04 -15.51
C ASN A 70 2.35 0.78 -16.61
N VAL A 71 2.73 2.05 -16.79
CA VAL A 71 2.23 2.91 -17.88
C VAL A 71 2.71 2.41 -19.24
N MET A 72 3.95 1.93 -19.36
CA MET A 72 4.46 1.34 -20.60
C MET A 72 3.70 0.06 -20.99
N LEU A 73 3.30 -0.75 -20.02
CA LEU A 73 2.55 -1.99 -20.26
C LEU A 73 1.06 -1.73 -20.52
N GLU A 74 0.43 -0.83 -19.77
CA GLU A 74 -0.95 -0.40 -19.97
C GLU A 74 -1.01 1.14 -19.97
N PRO A 75 -1.10 1.79 -21.15
CA PRO A 75 -1.02 3.25 -21.29
C PRO A 75 -2.35 3.94 -21.00
N ARG A 76 -3.04 3.53 -19.95
CA ARG A 76 -4.32 4.10 -19.51
C ARG A 76 -4.15 4.69 -18.12
N LEU A 77 -4.57 5.94 -17.99
CA LEU A 77 -4.39 6.75 -16.78
C LEU A 77 -5.72 7.23 -16.25
N THR A 78 -5.74 7.53 -14.97
CA THR A 78 -6.87 8.12 -14.26
C THR A 78 -6.39 9.27 -13.38
N PRO A 79 -7.22 10.31 -13.13
CA PRO A 79 -6.82 11.45 -12.29
C PRO A 79 -6.49 10.99 -10.87
N GLY A 80 -5.41 11.52 -10.29
CA GLY A 80 -4.98 11.14 -8.94
C GLY A 80 -5.69 11.89 -7.81
N GLY A 81 -5.02 12.04 -6.66
CA GLY A 81 -5.48 12.91 -5.57
C GLY A 81 -6.84 12.53 -4.95
N GLY A 82 -7.23 11.26 -5.03
CA GLY A 82 -8.54 10.80 -4.56
C GLY A 82 -9.72 11.15 -5.47
N ALA A 83 -9.46 11.67 -6.68
CA ALA A 83 -10.49 12.08 -7.64
C ALA A 83 -11.31 10.87 -8.14
N VAL A 84 -10.62 9.78 -8.49
CA VAL A 84 -11.27 8.54 -8.94
C VAL A 84 -12.14 7.93 -7.86
N GLU A 85 -11.65 7.88 -6.63
CA GLU A 85 -12.40 7.34 -5.49
C GLU A 85 -13.65 8.16 -5.20
N MET A 86 -13.58 9.49 -5.32
CA MET A 86 -14.76 10.35 -5.20
C MET A 86 -15.75 10.15 -6.35
N ALA A 87 -15.26 10.03 -7.59
CA ALA A 87 -16.12 9.79 -8.75
C ALA A 87 -16.84 8.42 -8.65
N LEU A 88 -16.13 7.39 -8.21
CA LEU A 88 -16.69 6.06 -7.94
C LEU A 88 -17.67 6.09 -6.76
N SER A 89 -17.34 6.83 -5.69
CA SER A 89 -18.24 7.05 -4.56
C SER A 89 -19.58 7.63 -5.01
N ARG A 90 -19.56 8.69 -5.84
CA ARG A 90 -20.76 9.27 -6.45
C ARG A 90 -21.52 8.24 -7.29
N ALA A 91 -20.83 7.52 -8.18
CA ALA A 91 -21.47 6.58 -9.08
C ALA A 91 -22.19 5.46 -8.32
N LEU A 92 -21.56 4.90 -7.28
CA LEU A 92 -22.15 3.88 -6.42
C LEU A 92 -23.33 4.43 -5.59
N ASP A 93 -23.26 5.67 -5.10
CA ASP A 93 -24.36 6.30 -4.35
C ASP A 93 -25.57 6.55 -5.25
N ALA A 94 -25.35 7.01 -6.49
CA ALA A 94 -26.39 7.20 -7.50
C ALA A 94 -27.06 5.87 -7.88
N MET A 95 -26.27 4.80 -8.10
CA MET A 95 -26.80 3.44 -8.31
C MET A 95 -27.65 2.97 -7.13
N SER A 96 -27.18 3.19 -5.90
CA SER A 96 -27.92 2.79 -4.69
C SER A 96 -29.23 3.57 -4.48
N SER A 97 -29.33 4.76 -5.08
CA SER A 97 -30.51 5.64 -5.02
C SER A 97 -31.49 5.40 -6.19
N GLY A 98 -31.17 4.49 -7.12
CA GLY A 98 -32.00 4.19 -8.28
C GLY A 98 -31.84 5.17 -9.46
N GLU A 99 -30.81 6.04 -9.42
CA GLU A 99 -30.49 7.01 -10.48
C GLU A 99 -29.41 6.49 -11.46
N GLY A 100 -29.05 5.20 -11.35
CA GLY A 100 -28.00 4.56 -12.15
C GLY A 100 -28.42 4.06 -13.53
N ILE A 101 -27.47 3.47 -14.27
CA ILE A 101 -27.62 2.99 -15.67
C ILE A 101 -28.65 1.85 -15.81
N THR A 102 -29.05 1.19 -14.71
CA THR A 102 -29.99 0.07 -14.75
C THR A 102 -31.29 0.39 -14.03
N ASN A 103 -32.42 0.26 -14.74
CA ASN A 103 -33.77 0.30 -14.19
C ASN A 103 -34.13 -1.02 -13.48
N ASP A 104 -33.18 -1.59 -12.73
CA ASP A 104 -33.37 -2.90 -12.12
C ASP A 104 -34.02 -2.75 -10.74
N ASP A 105 -35.09 -3.51 -10.50
CA ASP A 105 -35.75 -3.65 -9.20
C ASP A 105 -34.77 -4.10 -8.08
N PHE A 106 -33.58 -4.57 -8.46
CA PHE A 106 -32.47 -4.96 -7.58
C PHE A 106 -32.12 -3.87 -6.54
N PHE A 107 -32.22 -2.59 -6.88
CA PHE A 107 -31.82 -1.49 -5.96
C PHE A 107 -32.94 -0.98 -5.05
N LYS A 108 -34.14 -1.57 -5.09
CA LYS A 108 -35.25 -1.17 -4.23
C LYS A 108 -35.19 -1.80 -2.83
N GLY A 109 -34.48 -2.93 -2.68
CA GLY A 109 -34.41 -3.73 -1.46
C GLY A 109 -33.25 -3.39 -0.50
N VAL A 110 -32.83 -4.40 0.26
CA VAL A 110 -31.71 -4.34 1.22
C VAL A 110 -30.34 -4.37 0.53
N GLU A 111 -30.31 -4.77 -0.73
CA GLU A 111 -29.13 -4.94 -1.58
C GLU A 111 -28.44 -3.60 -1.90
N LYS A 112 -29.12 -2.46 -1.71
CA LYS A 112 -28.54 -1.11 -1.87
C LYS A 112 -27.57 -0.72 -0.76
N TYR A 113 -27.70 -1.29 0.44
CA TYR A 113 -26.90 -0.89 1.60
C TYR A 113 -25.39 -1.19 1.43
N PRO A 114 -24.98 -2.35 0.89
CA PRO A 114 -23.58 -2.60 0.54
C PRO A 114 -22.98 -1.57 -0.41
N TYR A 115 -23.70 -1.17 -1.47
CA TYR A 115 -23.24 -0.16 -2.42
C TYR A 115 -23.02 1.19 -1.74
N LYS A 116 -23.97 1.59 -0.89
CA LYS A 116 -23.87 2.81 -0.09
C LYS A 116 -22.72 2.77 0.92
N ALA A 117 -22.45 1.60 1.50
CA ALA A 117 -21.32 1.40 2.40
C ALA A 117 -19.98 1.53 1.67
N VAL A 118 -19.83 0.89 0.51
CA VAL A 118 -18.62 0.98 -0.33
C VAL A 118 -18.42 2.40 -0.85
N SER A 119 -19.49 3.07 -1.31
CA SER A 119 -19.46 4.47 -1.71
C SER A 119 -18.84 5.36 -0.64
N ARG A 120 -19.32 5.25 0.61
CA ARG A 120 -18.77 6.01 1.75
C ARG A 120 -17.35 5.60 2.11
N ALA A 121 -17.01 4.32 1.96
CA ALA A 121 -15.68 3.81 2.27
C ALA A 121 -14.63 4.37 1.31
N LEU A 122 -14.93 4.52 0.01
CA LEU A 122 -14.00 5.09 -0.98
C LEU A 122 -13.56 6.52 -0.64
N GLU A 123 -14.41 7.29 0.04
CA GLU A 123 -14.07 8.64 0.47
C GLU A 123 -12.97 8.70 1.54
N ILE A 124 -12.56 7.56 2.11
CA ILE A 124 -11.46 7.52 3.08
C ILE A 124 -10.14 8.01 2.46
N ILE A 125 -9.93 7.78 1.16
CA ILE A 125 -8.70 8.17 0.47
C ILE A 125 -8.56 9.70 0.41
N PRO A 126 -9.49 10.46 -0.20
CA PRO A 126 -9.39 11.92 -0.19
C PRO A 126 -9.47 12.50 1.24
N ARG A 127 -10.25 11.89 2.15
CA ARG A 127 -10.27 12.27 3.58
C ARG A 127 -8.89 12.19 4.23
N THR A 128 -8.19 11.08 4.02
CA THR A 128 -6.87 10.85 4.62
C THR A 128 -5.83 11.78 4.02
N LEU A 129 -5.89 12.06 2.71
CA LEU A 129 -5.05 13.08 2.08
C LEU A 129 -5.24 14.45 2.75
N ILE A 130 -6.49 14.92 2.88
CA ILE A 130 -6.77 16.21 3.54
C ILE A 130 -6.22 16.25 4.97
N GLN A 131 -6.40 15.15 5.71
CA GLN A 131 -5.93 15.04 7.09
C GLN A 131 -4.40 15.10 7.18
N ASN A 132 -3.69 14.39 6.30
CA ASN A 132 -2.23 14.37 6.26
C ASN A 132 -1.65 15.75 5.90
N CYS A 133 -2.36 16.55 5.10
CA CYS A 133 -2.00 17.94 4.80
C CYS A 133 -2.39 18.94 5.92
N GLY A 134 -2.98 18.48 7.03
CA GLY A 134 -3.47 19.36 8.11
C GLY A 134 -4.70 20.20 7.73
N GLY A 135 -5.41 19.84 6.66
CA GLY A 135 -6.57 20.57 6.16
C GLY A 135 -7.86 20.30 6.95
N ASN A 136 -8.85 21.18 6.79
CA ASN A 136 -10.19 20.94 7.35
C ASN A 136 -10.94 19.88 6.53
N VAL A 137 -10.89 18.64 7.01
CA VAL A 137 -11.51 17.46 6.39
C VAL A 137 -12.99 17.69 6.04
N VAL A 138 -13.78 18.25 6.95
CA VAL A 138 -15.22 18.44 6.74
C VAL A 138 -15.48 19.42 5.61
N LYS A 139 -14.78 20.56 5.61
CA LYS A 139 -14.94 21.61 4.60
C LYS A 139 -14.50 21.13 3.22
N GLN A 140 -13.30 20.54 3.13
CA GLN A 140 -12.74 20.14 1.84
C GLN A 140 -13.50 18.95 1.24
N LEU A 141 -13.83 17.94 2.04
CA LEU A 141 -14.57 16.78 1.55
C LEU A 141 -15.98 17.14 1.09
N THR A 142 -16.67 18.02 1.83
CA THR A 142 -17.99 18.54 1.42
C THR A 142 -17.91 19.31 0.10
N THR A 143 -16.88 20.15 -0.06
CA THR A 143 -16.65 20.90 -1.30
C THR A 143 -16.35 19.96 -2.46
N LEU A 144 -15.56 18.92 -2.21
CA LEU A 144 -15.16 17.94 -3.23
C LEU A 144 -16.37 17.12 -3.70
N ARG A 145 -17.20 16.66 -2.75
CA ARG A 145 -18.50 16.02 -3.06
C ARG A 145 -19.38 16.92 -3.91
N ALA A 146 -19.54 18.19 -3.53
CA ALA A 146 -20.38 19.13 -4.26
C ALA A 146 -19.90 19.31 -5.71
N LYS A 147 -18.58 19.45 -5.93
CA LYS A 147 -18.01 19.52 -7.28
C LYS A 147 -18.29 18.29 -8.10
N HIS A 148 -18.03 17.12 -7.52
CA HIS A 148 -18.28 15.85 -8.18
C HIS A 148 -19.76 15.63 -8.46
N HIS A 149 -20.68 16.16 -7.67
CA HIS A 149 -22.13 15.97 -7.86
C HIS A 149 -22.75 16.94 -8.88
N GLN A 150 -22.23 18.18 -8.97
CA GLN A 150 -22.81 19.25 -9.80
C GLN A 150 -22.66 19.01 -11.31
N GLN A 151 -21.54 18.45 -11.77
CA GLN A 151 -21.25 18.29 -13.19
C GLN A 151 -20.58 16.93 -13.44
N ALA A 152 -21.03 16.20 -14.47
CA ALA A 152 -20.45 14.92 -14.84
C ALA A 152 -18.96 15.06 -15.25
N ASP A 153 -18.61 16.19 -15.85
CA ASP A 153 -17.26 16.45 -16.37
C ASP A 153 -16.23 16.85 -15.29
N GLN A 154 -16.64 16.99 -14.02
CA GLN A 154 -15.76 17.37 -12.91
C GLN A 154 -15.13 16.18 -12.16
N PHE A 155 -15.11 14.98 -12.77
CA PHE A 155 -14.52 13.78 -12.19
C PHE A 155 -12.99 13.88 -11.95
N THR A 156 -12.32 14.86 -12.54
CA THR A 156 -10.86 15.08 -12.39
C THR A 156 -10.50 15.89 -11.14
N TRP A 157 -11.47 16.44 -10.42
CA TRP A 157 -11.18 17.21 -9.21
C TRP A 157 -10.74 16.28 -8.07
N GLY A 158 -9.62 16.60 -7.44
CA GLY A 158 -9.08 15.85 -6.32
C GLY A 158 -8.53 16.79 -5.24
N ILE A 159 -7.76 16.21 -4.33
CA ILE A 159 -7.03 16.91 -3.28
C ILE A 159 -5.54 16.93 -3.63
N ASP A 160 -4.96 18.12 -3.59
CA ASP A 160 -3.51 18.29 -3.63
C ASP A 160 -2.89 17.78 -2.32
N GLY A 161 -1.97 16.82 -2.44
CA GLY A 161 -1.30 16.15 -1.32
C GLY A 161 -0.28 17.03 -0.59
N GLU A 162 0.07 18.20 -1.12
CA GLU A 162 0.94 19.17 -0.42
C GLU A 162 0.13 20.21 0.34
N THR A 163 -0.85 20.83 -0.32
CA THR A 163 -1.61 21.96 0.26
C THR A 163 -2.92 21.55 0.93
N GLY A 164 -3.42 20.34 0.67
CA GLY A 164 -4.74 19.89 1.14
C GLY A 164 -5.91 20.64 0.49
N GLN A 165 -5.68 21.35 -0.61
CA GLN A 165 -6.70 22.10 -1.34
C GLN A 165 -7.27 21.31 -2.51
N LEU A 166 -8.46 21.71 -2.99
CA LEU A 166 -9.06 21.10 -4.16
C LEU A 166 -8.42 21.65 -5.42
N VAL A 167 -7.98 20.75 -6.30
CA VAL A 167 -7.37 21.09 -7.58
C VAL A 167 -7.92 20.17 -8.67
N ASP A 168 -7.99 20.68 -9.90
CA ASP A 168 -8.26 19.86 -11.08
C ASP A 168 -7.01 19.06 -11.45
N MET A 169 -7.03 17.75 -11.20
CA MET A 169 -5.85 16.88 -11.36
C MET A 169 -5.39 16.76 -12.81
N HIS A 170 -6.29 16.96 -13.77
CA HIS A 170 -5.94 16.99 -15.18
C HIS A 170 -5.03 18.18 -15.49
N LYS A 171 -5.37 19.38 -14.98
CA LYS A 171 -4.57 20.59 -15.17
C LYS A 171 -3.32 20.60 -14.32
N PHE A 172 -3.39 20.00 -13.13
CA PHE A 172 -2.27 19.89 -12.21
C PHE A 172 -1.23 18.85 -12.67
N GLY A 173 -1.64 17.88 -13.49
CA GLY A 173 -0.76 16.88 -14.09
C GLY A 173 -0.52 15.65 -13.21
N ILE A 174 -1.39 15.40 -12.23
CA ILE A 174 -1.27 14.25 -11.34
C ILE A 174 -2.16 13.10 -11.83
N TRP A 175 -1.49 12.03 -12.29
CA TRP A 175 -2.10 10.87 -12.91
C TRP A 175 -1.64 9.58 -12.23
N GLU A 176 -2.54 8.61 -12.18
CA GLU A 176 -2.28 7.27 -11.66
C GLU A 176 -2.56 6.22 -12.74
N PRO A 177 -1.77 5.14 -12.83
CA PRO A 177 -2.04 4.04 -13.76
C PRO A 177 -3.36 3.34 -13.41
N ILE A 178 -4.20 3.10 -14.42
CA ILE A 178 -5.50 2.44 -14.19
C ILE A 178 -5.34 1.01 -13.66
N SER A 179 -4.29 0.30 -14.10
CA SER A 179 -3.97 -1.07 -13.69
C SER A 179 -3.82 -1.18 -12.18
N VAL A 180 -3.14 -0.19 -11.57
CA VAL A 180 -2.94 -0.10 -10.13
C VAL A 180 -4.27 0.16 -9.41
N LYS A 181 -5.08 1.12 -9.88
CA LYS A 181 -6.38 1.43 -9.27
C LYS A 181 -7.35 0.25 -9.31
N MET A 182 -7.47 -0.41 -10.46
CA MET A 182 -8.35 -1.58 -10.61
C MET A 182 -7.93 -2.69 -9.65
N GLN A 183 -6.63 -2.98 -9.56
CA GLN A 183 -6.12 -4.03 -8.68
C GLN A 183 -6.35 -3.70 -7.21
N ILE A 184 -6.06 -2.47 -6.78
CA ILE A 184 -6.27 -2.03 -5.39
C ILE A 184 -7.73 -2.20 -4.98
N ILE A 185 -8.67 -1.69 -5.79
CA ILE A 185 -10.11 -1.76 -5.47
C ILE A 185 -10.59 -3.20 -5.44
N LYS A 186 -10.20 -4.00 -6.44
CA LYS A 186 -10.56 -5.42 -6.51
C LYS A 186 -10.09 -6.18 -5.27
N THR A 187 -8.80 -6.08 -4.95
CA THR A 187 -8.23 -6.78 -3.79
C THR A 187 -8.82 -6.30 -2.47
N ALA A 188 -9.07 -5.00 -2.31
CA ALA A 188 -9.71 -4.45 -1.11
C ALA A 188 -11.12 -5.02 -0.91
N ILE A 189 -11.93 -5.06 -1.97
CA ILE A 189 -13.30 -5.61 -1.91
C ILE A 189 -13.27 -7.11 -1.66
N GLU A 190 -12.44 -7.88 -2.36
CA GLU A 190 -12.32 -9.32 -2.17
C GLU A 190 -11.89 -9.66 -0.73
N THR A 191 -10.95 -8.89 -0.18
CA THR A 191 -10.49 -9.06 1.21
C THR A 191 -11.59 -8.72 2.20
N ALA A 192 -12.35 -7.64 1.97
CA ALA A 192 -13.48 -7.29 2.82
C ALA A 192 -14.57 -8.38 2.80
N ILE A 193 -14.88 -8.94 1.62
CA ILE A 193 -15.81 -10.07 1.48
C ILE A 193 -15.30 -11.29 2.25
N LEU A 194 -14.00 -11.60 2.15
CA LEU A 194 -13.40 -12.71 2.89
C LEU A 194 -13.59 -12.52 4.40
N LEU A 195 -13.27 -11.33 4.93
CA LEU A 195 -13.41 -11.03 6.35
C LEU A 195 -14.87 -11.08 6.82
N LEU A 196 -15.82 -10.57 6.03
CA LEU A 196 -17.25 -10.58 6.35
C LEU A 196 -17.87 -11.99 6.34
N ARG A 197 -17.24 -12.95 5.65
CA ARG A 197 -17.70 -14.35 5.60
C ARG A 197 -17.14 -15.22 6.73
N ILE A 198 -16.21 -14.71 7.53
CA ILE A 198 -15.68 -15.45 8.68
C ILE A 198 -16.73 -15.39 9.78
N ASP A 199 -17.38 -16.52 10.05
CA ASP A 199 -18.37 -16.62 11.11
C ASP A 199 -17.72 -16.89 12.48
N ASP A 200 -16.59 -17.61 12.52
CA ASP A 200 -15.87 -17.96 13.76
C ASP A 200 -14.36 -18.05 13.56
N ILE A 201 -13.60 -17.66 14.59
CA ILE A 201 -12.14 -17.81 14.66
C ILE A 201 -11.81 -18.85 15.74
N VAL A 202 -11.36 -20.03 15.32
CA VAL A 202 -10.93 -21.09 16.25
C VAL A 202 -9.41 -21.01 16.47
N SER A 203 -9.00 -20.80 17.73
CA SER A 203 -7.59 -20.80 18.13
C SER A 203 -7.25 -22.10 18.85
N GLY A 204 -6.49 -22.99 18.20
CA GLY A 204 -6.02 -24.24 18.80
C GLY A 204 -4.75 -24.03 19.62
N THR A 205 -4.86 -23.84 20.93
CA THR A 205 -3.70 -23.95 21.83
C THR A 205 -3.39 -25.42 22.08
N LYS A 206 -2.24 -25.90 21.59
CA LYS A 206 -1.71 -27.20 22.01
C LYS A 206 -1.39 -27.10 23.51
N LYS A 207 -2.14 -27.81 24.37
CA LYS A 207 -1.67 -28.09 25.73
C LYS A 207 -0.34 -28.82 25.58
N ALA A 208 0.73 -28.24 26.10
CA ALA A 208 2.00 -28.94 26.26
C ALA A 208 1.68 -30.24 27.03
N SER A 209 1.86 -31.37 26.36
CA SER A 209 1.83 -32.67 27.02
C SER A 209 2.92 -32.64 28.09
N THR A 210 2.52 -32.61 29.35
CA THR A 210 3.38 -32.97 30.47
C THR A 210 3.93 -34.36 30.17
N LEU A 211 5.16 -34.40 29.67
CA LEU A 211 5.99 -35.59 29.65
C LEU A 211 6.18 -35.99 31.12
N THR A 212 5.41 -36.98 31.53
CA THR A 212 5.74 -37.80 32.69
C THR A 212 7.02 -38.54 32.35
N ASP A 213 8.14 -38.11 32.91
CA ASP A 213 9.31 -38.98 33.07
C ASP A 213 9.79 -38.88 34.51
N GLY A 214 9.92 -40.03 35.14
CA GLY A 214 9.94 -40.19 36.59
C GLY A 214 11.30 -39.91 37.23
N SER A 215 11.26 -39.53 38.51
CA SER A 215 12.06 -40.07 39.63
C SER A 215 12.12 -39.05 40.77
N GLY A 216 11.80 -39.48 41.99
CA GLY A 216 12.04 -38.65 43.19
C GLY A 216 10.96 -38.78 44.26
N GLN A 217 10.91 -39.95 44.88
CA GLN A 217 10.13 -40.22 46.09
C GLN A 217 10.77 -39.50 47.29
N GLY A 218 9.98 -38.76 48.07
CA GLY A 218 10.43 -38.07 49.27
C GLY A 218 9.27 -37.52 50.10
N ASP A 219 8.69 -38.40 50.92
CA ASP A 219 7.71 -38.07 51.96
C ASP A 219 8.30 -37.10 52.99
N GLY A 220 7.60 -35.99 53.26
CA GLY A 220 8.05 -34.95 54.18
C GLY A 220 6.90 -34.07 54.66
N LYS A 221 5.96 -34.68 55.39
CA LYS A 221 4.84 -34.00 56.05
C LYS A 221 5.37 -33.09 57.17
N ARG A 222 5.20 -31.75 57.08
CA ARG A 222 4.95 -30.87 58.25
C ARG A 222 4.56 -29.42 57.87
N LYS A 223 3.43 -29.04 58.49
CA LYS A 223 2.99 -27.72 58.98
C LYS A 223 2.51 -26.65 57.99
N LYS A 224 1.21 -26.39 58.13
CA LYS A 224 0.55 -25.08 57.98
C LYS A 224 1.27 -24.04 58.83
N GLU A 225 1.48 -22.86 58.27
CA GLU A 225 1.36 -21.58 58.96
C GLU A 225 1.03 -20.53 57.91
N ASP A 226 0.01 -19.73 58.23
CA ASP A 226 -0.56 -18.64 57.46
C ASP A 226 0.44 -17.48 57.35
N ASP A 227 0.48 -16.78 56.21
CA ASP A 227 0.71 -15.34 56.24
C ASP A 227 0.06 -14.63 55.05
N ASP A 228 -0.65 -13.57 55.39
CA ASP A 228 -1.44 -12.66 54.57
C ASP A 228 -0.53 -11.69 53.81
N SER A 229 -0.95 -11.28 52.61
CA SER A 229 -0.87 -9.86 52.20
C SER A 229 -1.54 -9.65 50.84
N LYS A 230 -2.83 -9.31 50.90
CA LYS A 230 -3.46 -8.45 49.88
C LYS A 230 -3.08 -6.99 50.19
N PRO A 231 -2.80 -6.15 49.18
CA PRO A 231 -2.92 -4.72 49.35
C PRO A 231 -4.38 -4.32 49.12
N THR A 232 -5.07 -3.95 50.19
CA THR A 232 -6.21 -3.02 50.15
C THR A 232 -5.65 -1.62 50.22
N ASP A 233 -6.00 -0.75 49.27
CA ASP A 233 -5.95 0.69 49.52
C ASP A 233 -7.39 1.22 49.49
N GLU A 234 -7.85 1.55 50.68
CA GLU A 234 -9.14 2.13 50.97
C GLU A 234 -9.17 3.59 50.54
N SER A 235 -10.20 3.90 49.76
CA SER A 235 -10.95 5.14 49.92
C SER A 235 -11.32 5.41 51.38
N ASN A 236 -10.98 6.59 51.94
CA ASN A 236 -12.01 7.47 52.51
C ASN A 236 -11.51 8.86 52.97
N LYS A 237 -12.28 9.85 52.52
CA LYS A 237 -12.83 11.02 53.25
C LYS A 237 -11.91 12.07 53.84
N SER A 238 -12.08 13.28 53.32
CA SER A 238 -12.81 14.35 54.02
C SER A 238 -13.83 14.97 53.09
#